data_AF-A0A0K1EH06-F1
#
_entry.id   AF-A0A0K1EH06-F1
#
_cell.length_a   1.000
_cell.length_b   1.000
_cell.length_c   1.000
_cell.angle_alpha   90.00
_cell.angle_beta   90.00
_cell.angle_gamma   90.00
#
_symmetry.space_group_name_H-M   'P 1'
#
loop_
_entity.id
_entity.type
_entity.pdbx_description
1 polymer ?
#
loop_
_entity_poly.entity_id
_entity_poly.type
_entity_poly.pdbx_seq_one_letter_code
_entity_poly.pdbx_strand_id
1 'polypeptide(L)'
;MRRTIAGLAFLSITALFTAAGCEDAEELVNCQQVCANYQDCVDSDYDVENCRNDCETKSDNDKDYASDVRVCEACLDGKACAEQVACFGSCPILK
;
A
#
# COMPACT_ATOMS: atom_id res chain seq x y z
N MET A 1 -56.19 -10.72 -36.21
CA MET A 1 -56.95 -11.34 -35.10
C MET A 1 -56.15 -12.54 -34.58
N ARG A 2 -55.98 -12.64 -33.24
CA ARG A 2 -55.53 -13.80 -32.40
C ARG A 2 -54.11 -14.35 -32.66
N ARG A 3 -53.08 -14.10 -31.84
CA ARG A 3 -52.77 -14.51 -30.43
C ARG A 3 -52.56 -16.02 -30.22
N THR A 4 -51.30 -16.43 -30.04
CA THR A 4 -50.81 -17.55 -29.17
C THR A 4 -49.31 -17.37 -28.87
N ILE A 5 -48.95 -16.60 -27.84
CA ILE A 5 -48.22 -16.98 -26.62
C ILE A 5 -47.87 -18.48 -26.48
N ALA A 6 -46.57 -18.80 -26.48
CA ALA A 6 -45.90 -19.90 -25.76
C ALA A 6 -44.41 -19.86 -26.16
N GLY A 7 -43.38 -19.88 -25.32
CA GLY A 7 -43.25 -19.99 -23.88
C GLY A 7 -41.74 -19.97 -23.59
N LEU A 8 -41.35 -19.23 -22.56
CA LEU A 8 -40.23 -19.49 -21.64
C LEU A 8 -38.97 -20.19 -22.19
N ALA A 9 -37.90 -19.41 -22.39
CA ALA A 9 -36.56 -19.80 -22.00
C ALA A 9 -35.69 -18.54 -21.80
N PHE A 10 -35.99 -17.80 -20.73
CA PHE A 10 -35.02 -16.87 -20.13
C PHE A 10 -33.92 -17.74 -19.52
N LEU A 11 -32.90 -18.08 -20.31
CA LEU A 11 -31.73 -18.79 -19.81
C LEU A 11 -30.80 -17.74 -19.18
N SER A 12 -31.15 -17.33 -17.96
CA SER A 12 -30.29 -16.54 -17.09
C SER A 12 -29.06 -17.39 -16.75
N ILE A 13 -27.99 -17.23 -17.51
CA ILE A 13 -26.66 -17.67 -17.09
C ILE A 13 -26.22 -16.67 -16.02
N THR A 14 -26.65 -16.90 -14.78
CA THR A 14 -25.95 -16.41 -13.61
C THR A 14 -24.63 -17.16 -13.55
N ALA A 15 -23.63 -16.62 -14.27
CA ALA A 15 -22.25 -16.98 -14.04
C ALA A 15 -21.98 -16.65 -12.56
N LEU A 16 -21.77 -17.71 -11.77
CA LEU A 16 -21.23 -17.62 -10.43
C LEU A 16 -20.00 -16.72 -10.51
N PHE A 17 -20.11 -15.53 -9.93
CA PHE A 17 -18.96 -14.84 -9.38
C PHE A 17 -18.47 -15.72 -8.23
N THR A 18 -17.68 -16.74 -8.56
CA THR A 18 -16.79 -17.34 -7.59
C THR A 18 -15.90 -16.20 -7.14
N ALA A 19 -16.20 -15.70 -5.94
CA ALA A 19 -15.27 -14.96 -5.11
C ALA A 19 -14.04 -15.84 -4.90
N ALA A 20 -13.16 -15.89 -5.91
CA ALA A 20 -11.75 -15.99 -5.64
C ALA A 20 -11.48 -14.71 -4.85
N GLY A 21 -11.33 -14.86 -3.53
CA GLY A 21 -10.98 -13.76 -2.67
C GLY A 21 -9.83 -13.03 -3.33
N CYS A 22 -10.01 -11.74 -3.58
CA CYS A 22 -8.90 -10.84 -3.47
C CYS A 22 -8.46 -11.01 -2.02
N GLU A 23 -7.56 -11.97 -1.75
CA GLU A 23 -6.69 -11.89 -0.58
C GLU A 23 -6.24 -10.44 -0.54
N ASP A 24 -6.53 -9.78 0.57
CA ASP A 24 -6.18 -8.39 0.81
C ASP A 24 -4.81 -8.18 0.21
N ALA A 25 -4.72 -7.36 -0.84
CA ALA A 25 -3.42 -6.99 -1.38
C ALA A 25 -2.73 -6.29 -0.22
N GLU A 26 -1.85 -7.01 0.48
CA GLU A 26 -1.04 -6.45 1.54
C GLU A 26 -0.28 -5.31 0.87
N GLU A 27 -0.75 -4.08 1.09
CA GLU A 27 -0.17 -2.90 0.47
C GLU A 27 1.29 -2.86 0.95
N LEU A 28 2.18 -3.16 0.02
CA LEU A 28 3.61 -3.33 0.28
C LEU A 28 4.18 -1.98 0.69
N VAL A 29 4.86 -1.95 1.83
CA VAL A 29 5.57 -0.78 2.32
C VAL A 29 6.57 -0.30 1.27
N ASN A 30 6.52 0.97 0.88
CA ASN A 30 7.52 1.55 -0.04
C ASN A 30 8.72 2.10 0.74
N CYS A 31 9.54 1.18 1.27
CA CYS A 31 10.75 1.51 2.03
C CYS A 31 11.70 2.43 1.23
N GLN A 32 11.80 2.22 -0.09
CA GLN A 32 12.63 3.04 -0.97
C GLN A 32 12.19 4.52 -0.95
N GLN A 33 10.89 4.80 -1.00
CA GLN A 33 10.37 6.17 -0.98
C GLN A 33 10.62 6.85 0.36
N VAL A 34 10.37 6.15 1.48
CA VAL A 34 10.58 6.70 2.83
C VAL A 34 12.05 7.09 3.05
N CYS A 35 12.97 6.19 2.71
CA CYS A 35 14.41 6.42 2.86
C CYS A 35 14.92 7.53 1.92
N ALA A 36 14.44 7.57 0.67
CA ALA A 36 14.81 8.62 -0.29
C ALA A 36 14.30 10.00 0.15
N ASN A 37 13.05 10.10 0.61
CA ASN A 37 12.52 11.36 1.14
C ASN A 37 13.34 11.87 2.33
N TYR A 38 13.80 10.98 3.21
CA TYR A 38 14.66 11.38 4.32
C TYR A 38 16.02 11.91 3.83
N GLN A 39 16.63 11.24 2.85
CA GLN A 39 17.87 11.70 2.25
C GLN A 39 17.69 13.09 1.62
N ASP A 40 16.65 13.26 0.80
CA ASP A 40 16.38 14.49 0.06
C ASP A 40 16.07 15.68 0.99
N CYS A 41 15.37 15.43 2.11
CA CYS A 41 14.84 16.48 2.96
C CYS A 41 15.62 16.75 4.25
N VAL A 42 16.42 15.80 4.73
CA VAL A 42 17.06 15.87 6.06
C VAL A 42 18.57 15.69 5.96
N ASP A 43 19.04 14.65 5.27
CA ASP A 43 20.46 14.29 5.21
C ASP A 43 20.84 13.76 3.83
N SER A 44 21.45 14.62 3.00
CA SER A 44 21.81 14.27 1.62
C SER A 44 22.83 13.13 1.52
N ASP A 45 23.58 12.84 2.58
CA ASP A 45 24.57 11.76 2.61
C ASP A 45 24.00 10.46 3.22
N TYR A 46 22.70 10.44 3.54
CA TYR A 46 22.04 9.29 4.15
C TYR A 46 22.09 8.05 3.25
N ASP A 47 22.40 6.88 3.82
CA ASP A 47 22.48 5.63 3.08
C ASP A 47 21.08 5.03 2.85
N VAL A 48 20.51 5.39 1.70
CA VAL A 48 19.20 4.91 1.26
C VAL A 48 19.18 3.40 1.03
N GLU A 49 20.29 2.81 0.57
CA GLU A 49 20.33 1.38 0.26
C GLU A 49 20.27 0.56 1.56
N ASN A 50 21.09 0.92 2.54
CA ASN A 50 21.05 0.25 3.85
C ASN A 50 19.69 0.45 4.54
N CYS A 51 19.16 1.68 4.54
CA CYS A 51 17.84 1.98 5.10
C CYS A 51 16.73 1.12 4.46
N ARG A 52 16.72 1.01 3.12
CA ARG A 52 15.74 0.19 2.42
C ARG A 52 15.85 -1.28 2.82
N ASN A 53 17.06 -1.83 2.79
CA ASN A 53 17.28 -3.25 3.11
C ASN A 53 16.85 -3.58 4.54
N ASP A 54 17.15 -2.69 5.51
CA ASP A 54 16.73 -2.84 6.90
C ASP A 54 15.22 -2.73 7.07
N CYS A 55 14.59 -1.78 6.36
CA CYS A 55 13.15 -1.58 6.37
C CYS A 55 12.39 -2.77 5.80
N GLU A 56 12.83 -3.30 4.65
CA GLU A 56 12.24 -4.48 4.01
C GLU A 56 12.40 -5.70 4.92
N THR A 57 13.62 -5.95 5.42
CA THR A 57 13.88 -7.08 6.32
C THR A 57 13.01 -7.02 7.59
N LYS A 58 12.85 -5.85 8.20
CA LYS A 58 12.01 -5.72 9.40
C LYS A 58 10.52 -5.83 9.07
N SER A 59 10.07 -5.21 7.99
CA SER A 59 8.67 -5.26 7.57
C SER A 59 8.22 -6.68 7.20
N ASP A 60 9.10 -7.47 6.60
CA ASP A 60 8.84 -8.88 6.27
C ASP A 60 8.71 -9.77 7.51
N ASN A 61 9.41 -9.42 8.58
CA ASN A 61 9.47 -10.22 9.82
C ASN A 61 8.50 -9.73 10.91
N ASP A 62 8.03 -8.49 10.83
CA ASP A 62 7.20 -7.84 11.85
C ASP A 62 6.07 -7.01 11.21
N LYS A 63 4.84 -7.51 11.36
CA LYS A 63 3.64 -6.86 10.82
C LYS A 63 3.30 -5.53 11.50
N ASP A 64 3.62 -5.37 12.78
CA ASP A 64 3.39 -4.12 13.50
C ASP A 64 4.39 -3.07 13.01
N TYR A 65 5.66 -3.47 12.82
CA TYR A 65 6.66 -2.62 12.17
C TYR A 65 6.21 -2.19 10.76
N ALA A 66 5.75 -3.14 9.93
CA ALA A 66 5.24 -2.83 8.59
C ALA A 66 4.05 -1.86 8.65
N SER A 67 3.15 -2.01 9.63
CA SER A 67 2.04 -1.09 9.84
C SER A 67 2.53 0.32 10.19
N ASP A 68 3.50 0.44 11.09
CA ASP A 68 4.05 1.74 11.51
C ASP A 68 4.81 2.44 10.37
N VAL A 69 5.54 1.70 9.52
CA VAL A 69 6.17 2.28 8.34
C VAL A 69 5.12 2.75 7.33
N ARG A 70 4.01 2.04 7.14
CA ARG A 70 2.91 2.51 6.28
C ARG A 70 2.30 3.82 6.77
N VAL A 71 2.12 3.96 8.08
CA VAL A 71 1.62 5.23 8.67
C VAL A 71 2.61 6.37 8.39
N CYS A 72 3.90 6.11 8.50
CA CYS A 72 4.94 7.06 8.13
C CYS A 72 4.88 7.42 6.64
N GLU A 73 4.84 6.44 5.75
CA GLU A 73 4.74 6.62 4.30
C GLU A 73 3.52 7.48 3.92
N ALA A 74 2.34 7.14 4.45
CA ALA A 74 1.12 7.89 4.22
C ALA A 74 1.18 9.34 4.73
N CYS A 75 1.96 9.60 5.78
CA CYS A 75 2.22 10.97 6.24
C CYS A 75 3.11 11.73 5.26
N LEU A 76 4.13 11.08 4.69
CA LEU A 76 5.07 11.71 3.76
C LEU A 76 4.47 12.00 2.38
N ASP A 77 3.49 11.19 1.95
CA ASP A 77 2.92 11.27 0.62
C ASP A 77 2.35 12.65 0.29
N GLY A 78 2.73 13.16 -0.89
CA GLY A 78 2.31 14.47 -1.41
C GLY A 78 2.80 15.70 -0.62
N LYS A 79 3.63 15.55 0.42
CA LYS A 79 4.13 16.67 1.24
C LYS A 79 5.48 17.20 0.74
N ALA A 80 5.72 18.49 0.93
CA ALA A 80 7.04 19.08 0.75
C ALA A 80 7.94 18.81 1.96
N CYS A 81 9.27 18.88 1.79
CA CYS A 81 10.25 18.61 2.85
C CYS A 81 9.96 19.35 4.17
N ALA A 82 9.57 20.63 4.10
CA ALA A 82 9.25 21.43 5.29
C ALA A 82 8.07 20.85 6.10
N GLU A 83 7.12 20.19 5.44
CA GLU A 83 5.96 19.55 6.08
C GLU A 83 6.26 18.09 6.47
N GLN A 84 7.18 17.42 5.78
CA GLN A 84 7.59 16.04 6.04
C GLN A 84 8.41 15.89 7.33
N VAL A 85 9.10 16.93 7.80
CA VAL A 85 9.87 16.90 9.06
C VAL A 85 9.02 16.45 10.25
N ALA A 86 7.74 16.84 10.29
CA ALA A 86 6.82 16.41 11.34
C ALA A 86 6.47 14.91 11.26
N CYS A 87 6.49 14.32 10.07
CA CYS A 87 6.22 12.91 9.83
C CYS A 87 7.41 12.03 10.24
N PHE A 88 8.65 12.46 9.94
CA PHE A 88 9.85 11.65 10.19
C PHE A 88 10.03 11.25 11.66
N GLY A 89 9.58 12.06 12.62
CA GLY A 89 9.62 11.71 14.05
C GLY A 89 8.80 10.46 14.42
N SER A 90 7.85 10.06 13.58
CA SER A 90 7.00 8.88 13.78
C SER A 90 7.48 7.66 12.98
N CYS A 91 8.46 7.82 12.09
CA CYS A 91 8.96 6.76 11.23
C CYS A 91 9.90 5.82 12.00
N PRO A 92 9.58 4.53 12.17
CA PRO A 92 10.38 3.62 12.97
C PRO A 92 11.71 3.23 12.32
N ILE A 93 11.87 3.42 11.01
CA ILE A 93 13.12 3.19 10.28
C ILE A 93 14.16 4.30 10.47
N LEU A 94 13.74 5.51 10.86
CA LEU A 94 14.59 6.72 10.92
C LEU A 94 15.06 7.06 12.35
N LYS A 95 14.91 6.12 13.29
CA LYS A 95 15.24 6.28 14.71
C LYS A 95 16.46 5.46 15.11
#